data_AF-A0A285P5L4-F1
#
_entry.id   AF-A0A285P5L4-F1
#
_cell.length_a   1.000
_cell.length_b   1.000
_cell.length_c   1.000
_cell.angle_alpha   90.00
_cell.angle_beta   90.00
_cell.angle_gamma   90.00
#
_symmetry.space_group_name_H-M   'P 1'
#
loop_
_entity.id
_entity.type
_entity.pdbx_description
1 polymer ?
#
loop_
_entity_poly.entity_id
_entity_poly.type
_entity_poly.pdbx_seq_one_letter_code
_entity_poly.pdbx_strand_id
1 'polypeptide(L)' 'MYSVTFGKLLQFTGIGLVIGFIIGMVAMLGFDLDFLAMIVSVLLSIIAVFAAAMYAELYHIRQAVNEQTDKTLKRKG' A
#
# COMPACT_ATOMS: atom_id res chain seq x y z
N MET A 1 -8.47 -22.08 -5.93
CA MET A 1 -8.29 -20.64 -6.21
C MET A 1 -8.19 -19.92 -4.87
N TYR A 2 -6.99 -19.52 -4.45
CA TYR A 2 -6.93 -18.55 -3.35
C TYR A 2 -7.61 -17.26 -3.82
N SER A 3 -8.46 -16.68 -2.98
CA SER A 3 -9.18 -15.44 -3.28
C SER A 3 -8.19 -14.36 -3.73
N VAL A 4 -8.53 -13.61 -4.79
CA VAL A 4 -7.73 -12.48 -5.30
C VAL A 4 -7.38 -11.50 -4.16
N THR A 5 -8.27 -11.37 -3.18
CA THR A 5 -8.07 -10.58 -1.96
C THR A 5 -6.92 -11.11 -1.10
N PHE A 6 -6.82 -12.42 -0.92
CA PHE A 6 -5.75 -13.05 -0.14
C PHE A 6 -4.39 -12.88 -0.83
N GLY A 7 -4.36 -13.02 -2.16
CA GLY A 7 -3.15 -12.78 -2.95
C GLY A 7 -2.63 -11.35 -2.82
N LYS A 8 -3.51 -10.35 -2.94
CA LYS A 8 -3.16 -8.93 -2.73
C LYS A 8 -2.65 -8.66 -1.31
N LEU A 9 -3.29 -9.26 -0.30
CA LEU A 9 -2.91 -9.07 1.10
C LEU A 9 -1.49 -9.61 1.37
N LEU A 10 -1.18 -10.82 0.87
CA LEU A 10 0.17 -11.38 0.92
C LEU A 10 1.19 -10.51 0.18
N GLN A 11 0.84 -10.03 -1.01
CA GLN A 11 1.72 -9.20 -1.83
C GLN A 11 2.07 -7.88 -1.12
N PHE A 12 1.08 -7.14 -0.64
CA PHE A 12 1.32 -5.87 0.07
C PHE A 12 2.04 -6.06 1.40
N THR A 13 1.73 -7.13 2.12
CA THR A 13 2.44 -7.47 3.36
C THR A 13 3.91 -7.79 3.06
N GLY A 14 4.20 -8.57 2.02
CA GLY A 14 5.56 -8.88 1.60
C GLY A 14 6.36 -7.65 1.19
N ILE A 15 5.76 -6.74 0.42
CA ILE A 15 6.38 -5.46 0.04
C ILE A 15 6.68 -4.62 1.28
N GLY A 16 5.72 -4.47 2.19
CA GLY A 16 5.90 -3.74 3.44
C GLY A 16 7.01 -4.32 4.32
N LEU A 17 7.10 -5.65 4.38
CA LEU A 17 8.13 -6.35 5.14
C LEU A 17 9.53 -6.09 4.55
N VAL A 18 9.69 -6.19 3.23
CA VAL A 18 10.99 -5.92 2.57
C VAL A 18 11.41 -4.46 2.74
N ILE A 19 10.52 -3.51 2.50
CA ILE A 19 10.82 -2.07 2.64
C ILE A 19 11.20 -1.75 4.09
N GLY A 20 10.37 -2.20 5.03
CA GLY A 20 10.61 -1.93 6.44
C GLY A 20 11.86 -2.62 6.97
N PHE A 21 12.18 -3.82 6.49
CA PHE A 21 13.44 -4.47 6.82
C PHE A 21 14.64 -3.65 6.34
N ILE A 22 14.60 -3.14 5.09
CA ILE A 22 15.68 -2.28 4.57
C ILE A 22 15.81 -1.01 5.42
N ILE A 23 14.71 -0.33 5.72
CA ILE A 23 14.72 0.88 6.57
C ILE A 23 15.25 0.57 7.96
N GLY A 24 14.81 -0.53 8.57
CA GLY A 24 15.25 -0.96 9.89
C GLY A 24 16.73 -1.33 9.95
N MET A 25 17.24 -1.99 8.93
CA MET A 25 18.67 -2.29 8.81
C MET A 25 19.51 -1.01 8.67
N VAL A 26 19.04 -0.04 7.87
CA VAL A 26 19.69 1.27 7.77
C VAL A 26 19.65 2.02 9.10
N ALA A 27 18.54 1.94 9.84
CA ALA A 27 18.40 2.53 11.17
C ALA A 27 19.41 1.93 12.16
N MET A 28 19.51 0.60 12.22
CA MET A 28 20.42 -0.09 13.15
C MET A 28 21.89 0.12 12.77
N LEU A 29 22.25 -0.05 11.49
CA LEU A 29 23.65 0.00 11.05
C LEU A 29 24.16 1.43 10.81
N GLY A 30 23.27 2.36 10.46
CA GLY A 30 23.63 3.73 10.11
C GLY A 30 23.46 4.75 11.23
N PHE A 31 22.61 4.45 12.22
CA PHE A 31 22.24 5.40 13.29
C PHE A 31 22.33 4.81 14.71
N ASP A 32 22.93 3.63 14.86
CA ASP A 32 23.13 2.94 16.15
C ASP A 32 21.82 2.76 16.94
N LEU A 33 20.70 2.58 16.22
CA LEU A 33 19.41 2.28 16.81
C LEU A 33 19.31 0.81 17.17
N ASP A 34 18.52 0.52 18.20
CA ASP A 34 18.32 -0.83 18.72
C ASP A 34 17.37 -1.66 17.83
N PHE A 35 17.34 -2.98 18.08
CA PHE A 35 16.52 -3.93 17.33
C PHE A 35 15.03 -3.56 17.30
N LEU A 36 14.56 -2.84 18.31
CA LEU A 36 13.18 -2.33 18.37
C LEU A 36 12.87 -1.39 17.20
N ALA A 37 13.83 -0.55 16.78
CA ALA A 37 13.67 0.34 15.64
C ALA A 37 13.41 -0.45 14.35
N MET A 38 14.04 -1.61 14.17
CA MET A 38 13.77 -2.47 13.03
C MET A 38 12.34 -3.02 13.07
N ILE A 39 11.87 -3.53 14.21
CA ILE A 39 10.48 -4.01 14.35
C ILE A 39 9.49 -2.89 14.01
N VAL A 40 9.69 -1.70 14.58
CA VAL A 40 8.81 -0.54 14.36
C VAL A 40 8.82 -0.14 12.88
N SER A 41 9.98 -0.11 12.24
CA SER A 41 10.10 0.23 10.82
C SER A 41 9.36 -0.77 9.91
N VAL A 42 9.41 -2.07 10.23
CA VAL A 42 8.65 -3.12 9.51
C VAL A 42 7.16 -2.91 9.66
N LEU A 43 6.67 -2.72 10.89
CA LEU A 43 5.24 -2.51 11.14
C LEU A 43 4.72 -1.24 10.46
N LEU A 44 5.45 -0.13 10.57
CA LEU A 44 5.09 1.13 9.91
C LEU A 44 5.10 1.01 8.39
N SER A 45 6.06 0.29 7.83
CA SER A 45 6.14 0.08 6.38
C SER A 45 4.99 -0.77 5.85
N ILE A 46 4.59 -1.82 6.58
CA ILE A 46 3.40 -2.60 6.23
C ILE A 46 2.17 -1.69 6.20
N ILE A 47 1.93 -0.91 7.26
CA ILE A 47 0.79 0.02 7.34
C ILE A 47 0.83 1.02 6.18
N ALA A 48 2.00 1.61 5.90
CA ALA A 48 2.16 2.59 4.83
C ALA A 48 1.87 2.00 3.44
N VAL A 49 2.33 0.78 3.17
CA VAL A 49 2.05 0.09 1.90
C VAL A 49 0.56 -0.19 1.75
N PHE A 50 -0.12 -0.65 2.81
CA PHE A 50 -1.57 -0.84 2.77
C PHE A 50 -2.33 0.48 2.58
N ALA A 51 -1.91 1.56 3.24
CA ALA A 51 -2.52 2.87 3.06
C ALA A 51 -2.33 3.40 1.62
N ALA A 52 -1.14 3.23 1.05
CA ALA A 52 -0.85 3.60 -0.33
C ALA A 52 -1.67 2.77 -1.33
N ALA A 53 -1.78 1.46 -1.11
CA ALA A 53 -2.59 0.57 -1.94
C ALA A 53 -4.08 0.96 -1.90
N MET A 54 -4.61 1.23 -0.71
CA MET A 54 -5.99 1.69 -0.54
C MET A 54 -6.23 3.04 -1.23
N TYR A 55 -5.28 3.98 -1.11
CA TYR A 55 -5.37 5.27 -1.80
C TYR A 55 -5.38 5.11 -3.32
N ALA A 56 -4.54 4.25 -3.87
CA ALA A 56 -4.51 3.95 -5.31
C ALA A 56 -5.82 3.32 -5.79
N GLU A 57 -6.39 2.37 -5.05
CA GLU A 57 -7.68 1.76 -5.39
C GLU A 57 -8.82 2.81 -5.35
N LEU A 58 -8.85 3.68 -4.33
CA LEU A 58 -9.84 4.77 -4.24
C LEU A 58 -9.71 5.77 -5.39
N TYR A 59 -8.50 6.07 -5.84
CA TYR A 59 -8.26 6.94 -6.99
C TYR A 59 -8.87 6.37 -8.27
N HIS A 60 -8.62 5.09 -8.56
CA HIS A 60 -9.19 4.42 -9.74
C HIS A 60 -10.72 4.35 -9.68
N ILE A 61 -11.31 4.10 -8.50
CA ILE A 61 -12.76 4.11 -8.33
C ILE A 61 -13.32 5.51 -8.64
N ARG A 62 -12.71 6.57 -8.10
CA ARG A 62 -13.14 7.96 -8.36
C ARG A 62 -13.08 8.30 -9.85
N GLN A 63 -12.02 7.89 -10.53
CA GLN A 63 -11.87 8.11 -11.97
C GLN A 63 -12.95 7.37 -12.77
N ALA A 64 -13.20 6.09 -12.45
CA ALA A 64 -14.22 5.29 -13.12
C ALA A 64 -15.63 5.86 -12.91
N VAL A 65 -15.94 6.35 -11.71
CA VAL A 65 -17.21 7.02 -11.40
C VAL A 65 -17.38 8.28 -12.25
N ASN A 66 -16.38 9.17 -12.26
CA ASN A 66 -16.45 10.39 -13.06
C ASN A 66 -16.62 10.09 -14.55
N GLU A 67 -15.92 9.09 -15.07
CA GLU A 67 -16.02 8.70 -16.48
C GLU A 67 -17.41 8.11 -16.82
N GLN A 68 -18.02 7.37 -15.90
CA GLN A 68 -19.39 6.89 -16.07
C GLN A 68 -20.41 8.03 -16.03
N THR A 69 -20.24 9.00 -15.13
CA THR A 69 -21.09 10.18 -15.05
C THR A 69 -21.02 10.99 -16.35
N ASP A 70 -19.83 11.24 -16.88
CA ASP A 70 -19.63 11.94 -18.16
C ASP A 70 -20.27 11.20 -19.34
N LYS A 71 -20.09 9.89 -19.43
CA LYS A 71 -20.72 9.06 -20.49
C LYS A 71 -22.25 9.09 -20.41
N THR A 72 -22.80 9.14 -19.20
CA THR A 72 -24.25 9.21 -18.98
C THR A 72 -24.82 10.59 -19.34
N LEU A 73 -24.10 11.66 -19.02
CA LEU A 73 -24.49 13.03 -19.36
C LEU A 73 -24.42 13.28 -20.87
N LYS A 74 -23.37 12.80 -21.56
CA LYS A 74 -23.24 12.90 -23.03
C LYS A 74 -24.30 12.11 -23.80
N ARG A 75 -24.92 11.08 -23.20
CA ARG A 75 -26.01 10.31 -23.83
C ARG A 75 -27.38 10.99 -23.74
N LYS A 76 -27.52 12.05 -22.93
CA LYS A 76 -28.79 12.74 -22.66
C LYS A 76 -28.95 14.09 -23.36
N GLY A 77 -27.89 14.64 -23.95
CA GLY A 77 -27.92 15.85 -24.79
C GLY A 77 -27.83 15.49 -26.26
#